data_AF-A0A0S7WVC6-F1
#
_entry.id   AF-A0A0S7WVC6-F1
#
_cell.length_a   1.000
_cell.length_b   1.000
_cell.length_c   1.000
_cell.angle_alpha   90.00
_cell.angle_beta   90.00
_cell.angle_gamma   90.00
#
_symmetry.space_group_name_H-M   'P 1'
#
loop_
_entity.id
_entity.type
_entity.pdbx_description
1 polymer ?
#
loop_
_entity_poly.entity_id
_entity_poly.type
_entity_poly.pdbx_seq_one_letter_code
_entity_poly.pdbx_strand_id
1 'polypeptide(L)'
;MSPETREAANALRQFLFERVYNIAREEAERAREVVRLLYQYLIGHDEALPTEYKLRDESVARRVVDYIAGMTDNYAQGMAERIITSQHERKARI
;
A
#
# COMPACT_ATOMS: atom_id res chain seq x y z
N MET A 1 -16.80 11.65 24.90
CA MET A 1 -16.19 10.76 25.91
C MET A 1 -15.98 11.55 27.18
N SER A 2 -16.17 10.95 28.35
CA SER A 2 -15.82 11.60 29.61
C SER A 2 -14.29 11.77 29.72
N PRO A 3 -13.79 12.72 30.54
CA PRO A 3 -12.36 12.89 30.78
C PRO A 3 -11.65 11.59 31.17
N GLU A 4 -12.25 10.81 32.07
CA GLU A 4 -11.70 9.56 32.61
C GLU A 4 -11.60 8.49 31.52
N THR A 5 -12.63 8.39 30.66
CA THR A 5 -12.64 7.43 29.55
C THR A 5 -11.56 7.78 28.53
N ARG A 6 -11.32 9.08 28.29
CA ARG A 6 -10.28 9.55 27.38
C ARG A 6 -8.88 9.26 27.92
N GLU A 7 -8.67 9.47 29.22
CA GLU A 7 -7.38 9.14 29.87
C GLU A 7 -7.08 7.65 29.81
N ALA A 8 -8.06 6.80 30.11
CA ALA A 8 -7.91 5.35 30.00
C ALA A 8 -7.60 4.91 28.55
N ALA A 9 -8.30 5.49 27.56
CA ALA A 9 -8.04 5.19 26.15
C ALA A 9 -6.64 5.63 25.70
N ASN A 10 -6.16 6.78 26.17
CA ASN A 10 -4.81 7.26 25.87
C ASN A 10 -3.73 6.37 26.51
N ALA A 11 -3.93 5.93 27.76
CA ALA A 11 -3.01 5.00 28.43
C ALA A 11 -2.94 3.65 27.68
N LEU A 12 -4.08 3.12 27.26
CA LEU A 12 -4.13 1.91 26.44
C LEU A 12 -3.43 2.10 25.09
N ARG A 13 -3.65 3.23 24.42
CA ARG A 13 -3.00 3.57 23.15
C ARG A 13 -1.48 3.59 23.32
N GLN A 14 -0.96 4.25 24.37
CA GLN A 14 0.47 4.29 24.65
C GLN A 14 1.04 2.89 24.88
N PHE A 15 0.39 2.08 25.70
CA PHE A 15 0.78 0.69 25.94
C PHE A 15 0.86 -0.13 24.65
N LEU A 16 -0.13 -0.02 23.76
CA LEU A 16 -0.14 -0.72 22.48
C LEU A 16 0.98 -0.23 21.53
N PHE A 17 1.29 1.08 21.53
CA PHE A 17 2.42 1.60 20.76
C PHE A 17 3.75 1.00 21.23
N GLU A 18 3.99 1.01 22.54
CA GLU A 18 5.22 0.51 23.13
C GLU A 18 5.40 -1.00 22.94
N ARG A 19 4.32 -1.78 23.10
CA ARG A 19 4.40 -3.25 23.16
C ARG A 19 4.01 -3.98 21.88
N VAL A 20 3.29 -3.34 20.96
CA VAL A 20 2.75 -4.01 19.76
C VAL A 20 3.23 -3.33 18.49
N TYR A 21 2.92 -2.04 18.29
CA TYR A 21 3.18 -1.38 17.01
C TYR A 21 4.67 -1.17 16.73
N ASN A 22 5.49 -0.86 17.74
CA ASN A 22 6.93 -0.62 17.53
C ASN A 22 7.72 -1.87 17.09
N ILE A 23 7.23 -3.08 17.42
CA ILE A 23 7.89 -4.35 17.08
C ILE A 23 7.64 -4.71 15.61
N ALA A 24 6.53 -4.26 15.02
CA ALA A 24 6.15 -4.54 13.63
C ALA A 24 6.82 -3.60 12.60
N ARG A 25 7.89 -2.90 12.98
CA ARG A 25 8.50 -1.86 12.13
C ARG A 25 9.02 -2.41 10.80
N GLU A 26 9.68 -3.56 10.82
CA GLU A 26 10.22 -4.18 9.60
C GLU A 26 9.13 -4.58 8.61
N GLU A 27 8.03 -5.15 9.12
CA GLU A 27 6.86 -5.48 8.29
C GLU A 27 6.23 -4.22 7.71
N ALA A 28 6.13 -3.15 8.49
CA ALA A 28 5.64 -1.86 8.02
C ALA A 28 6.52 -1.24 6.94
N GLU A 29 7.85 -1.36 7.03
CA GLU A 29 8.74 -0.91 5.95
C GLU A 29 8.57 -1.76 4.68
N ARG A 30 8.47 -3.09 4.80
CA ARG A 30 8.21 -3.98 3.66
C ARG A 30 6.88 -3.64 2.97
N ALA A 31 5.82 -3.41 3.73
CA ALA A 31 4.54 -2.97 3.18
C ALA A 31 4.63 -1.61 2.44
N ARG A 32 5.43 -0.66 2.96
CA ARG A 32 5.67 0.62 2.26
C ARG A 32 6.41 0.43 0.94
N GLU A 33 7.37 -0.48 0.87
CA GLU A 33 8.09 -0.79 -0.36
C GLU A 33 7.15 -1.35 -1.43
N VAL A 34 6.25 -2.26 -1.04
CA VAL A 34 5.20 -2.78 -1.92
C VAL A 34 4.33 -1.64 -2.47
N VAL A 35 3.82 -0.76 -1.61
CA VAL A 35 2.97 0.36 -2.04
C VAL A 35 3.73 1.33 -2.97
N ARG A 36 5.00 1.63 -2.67
CA ARG A 36 5.83 2.49 -3.53
C ARG A 36 6.05 1.86 -4.91
N LEU A 37 6.37 0.56 -4.96
CA LEU A 37 6.55 -0.17 -6.21
C LEU A 37 5.27 -0.14 -7.07
N LEU A 38 4.12 -0.45 -6.45
CA LEU A 38 2.83 -0.43 -7.14
C LEU A 38 2.51 0.96 -7.71
N TYR A 39 2.71 2.00 -6.91
CA TYR A 39 2.47 3.38 -7.34
C TYR A 39 3.39 3.78 -8.51
N GLN A 40 4.69 3.53 -8.39
CA GLN A 40 5.67 3.83 -9.44
C GLN A 40 5.40 3.07 -10.74
N TYR A 41 4.94 1.82 -10.64
CA TYR A 41 4.59 1.05 -11.81
C TYR A 41 3.32 1.59 -12.48
N LEU A 42 2.23 1.73 -11.72
CA LEU A 42 0.91 2.07 -12.25
C LEU A 42 0.82 3.51 -12.76
N ILE A 43 1.59 4.45 -12.19
CA ILE A 43 1.62 5.83 -12.71
C ILE A 43 2.21 5.90 -14.13
N GLY A 44 3.12 4.98 -14.47
CA GLY A 44 3.73 4.88 -15.81
C GLY A 44 3.02 3.91 -16.75
N HIS A 45 2.03 3.16 -16.25
CA HIS A 45 1.32 2.10 -16.98
C HIS A 45 -0.19 2.18 -16.66
N ASP A 46 -0.81 3.32 -16.98
CA ASP A 46 -2.24 3.56 -16.72
C ASP A 46 -3.15 2.50 -17.37
N GLU A 47 -2.71 1.90 -18.47
CA GLU A 47 -3.41 0.80 -19.15
C GLU A 47 -3.63 -0.43 -18.26
N ALA A 48 -2.75 -0.64 -17.28
CA ALA A 48 -2.81 -1.74 -16.32
C ALA A 48 -3.87 -1.53 -15.23
N LEU A 49 -4.44 -0.32 -15.10
CA LEU A 49 -5.58 -0.10 -14.21
C LEU A 49 -6.84 -0.82 -14.74
N PRO A 50 -7.71 -1.30 -13.83
CA PRO A 50 -9.03 -1.78 -14.21
C PRO A 50 -9.86 -0.68 -14.90
N THR A 51 -10.75 -1.08 -15.79
CA THR A 51 -11.55 -0.16 -16.61
C THR A 51 -12.37 0.82 -15.78
N GLU A 52 -12.92 0.37 -14.66
CA GLU A 52 -13.70 1.19 -13.71
C GLU A 52 -12.90 2.31 -13.05
N TYR A 53 -11.57 2.19 -12.97
CA TYR A 53 -10.70 3.29 -12.57
C TYR A 53 -10.34 4.14 -13.78
N LYS A 54 -9.94 3.54 -14.90
CA LYS A 54 -9.54 4.27 -16.13
C LYS A 54 -10.61 5.22 -16.71
N LEU A 55 -11.89 4.93 -16.50
CA LEU A 55 -12.99 5.76 -17.01
C LEU A 55 -13.35 6.92 -16.08
N ARG A 56 -12.73 7.05 -14.91
CA ARG A 56 -12.98 8.17 -14.00
C ARG A 56 -12.36 9.44 -14.55
N ASP A 57 -13.11 10.54 -14.43
CA ASP A 57 -12.66 11.89 -14.73
C ASP A 57 -11.80 12.45 -13.58
N GLU A 58 -10.67 11.80 -13.35
CA GLU A 58 -9.71 12.12 -12.29
C GLU A 58 -8.29 11.99 -12.84
N SER A 59 -7.33 12.64 -12.18
CA SER A 59 -5.91 12.47 -12.55
C SER A 59 -5.47 11.01 -12.44
N VAL A 60 -4.54 10.58 -13.29
CA VAL A 60 -3.92 9.24 -13.22
C VAL A 60 -3.44 8.95 -11.79
N ALA A 61 -2.75 9.91 -11.16
CA ALA A 61 -2.26 9.79 -9.80
C ALA A 61 -3.38 9.47 -8.79
N ARG A 62 -4.55 10.13 -8.90
CA ARG A 62 -5.68 9.88 -8.00
C ARG A 62 -6.25 8.49 -8.20
N ARG A 63 -6.48 8.10 -9.46
CA ARG A 63 -7.00 6.76 -9.83
C ARG A 63 -6.09 5.64 -9.35
N VAL A 64 -4.77 5.83 -9.47
CA VAL A 64 -3.76 4.87 -8.96
C VAL A 64 -3.81 4.75 -7.45
N VAL A 65 -3.88 5.87 -6.71
CA VAL A 65 -3.98 5.85 -5.24
C VAL A 65 -5.25 5.13 -4.79
N ASP A 66 -6.39 5.44 -5.40
CA ASP A 66 -7.66 4.84 -5.03
C ASP A 66 -7.67 3.33 -5.35
N TYR A 67 -7.08 2.93 -6.47
CA TYR A 67 -6.94 1.52 -6.81
C TYR A 67 -6.06 0.76 -5.82
N ILE A 68 -4.89 1.31 -5.45
CA ILE A 68 -3.99 0.71 -4.45
C ILE A 68 -4.67 0.63 -3.08
N ALA A 69 -5.37 1.69 -2.66
CA ALA A 69 -6.09 1.73 -1.39
C ALA A 69 -7.25 0.70 -1.32
N GLY A 70 -7.78 0.30 -2.47
CA GLY A 70 -8.81 -0.73 -2.59
C GLY A 70 -8.28 -2.17 -2.63
N MET A 71 -6.96 -2.39 -2.65
CA MET A 71 -6.38 -3.73 -2.68
C MET A 71 -6.43 -4.40 -1.31
N THR A 72 -6.59 -5.73 -1.32
CA THR A 72 -6.23 -6.56 -0.15
C THR A 72 -4.73 -6.79 -0.12
N ASP A 73 -4.17 -7.09 1.05
CA ASP A 73 -2.74 -7.33 1.22
C ASP A 73 -2.21 -8.42 0.27
N ASN A 74 -2.91 -9.55 0.18
CA ASN A 74 -2.53 -10.66 -0.70
C ASN A 74 -2.55 -10.25 -2.19
N TYR A 75 -3.51 -9.40 -2.58
CA TYR A 75 -3.59 -8.93 -3.96
C TYR A 75 -2.43 -7.98 -4.29
N ALA A 76 -2.13 -7.03 -3.40
CA ALA A 76 -1.04 -6.08 -3.56
C ALA A 76 0.32 -6.80 -3.64
N GLN A 77 0.56 -7.78 -2.75
CA GLN A 77 1.78 -8.58 -2.77
C GLN A 77 1.91 -9.40 -4.06
N GLY A 78 0.87 -10.13 -4.45
CA GLY A 78 0.92 -10.93 -5.68
C GLY A 78 1.09 -10.08 -6.95
N MET A 79 0.56 -8.84 -6.96
CA MET A 79 0.81 -7.91 -8.07
C MET A 79 2.26 -7.42 -8.08
N ALA A 80 2.82 -7.04 -6.92
CA ALA A 80 4.21 -6.63 -6.80
C ALA A 80 5.18 -7.72 -7.28
N GLU A 81 4.95 -8.97 -6.90
CA GLU A 81 5.77 -10.12 -7.35
C GLU A 81 5.75 -10.30 -8.88
N ARG A 82 4.58 -10.15 -9.51
CA ARG A 82 4.44 -10.21 -10.98
C ARG A 82 5.20 -9.07 -11.67
N ILE A 83 5.12 -7.86 -11.12
CA ILE A 83 5.86 -6.70 -11.64
C ILE A 83 7.36 -6.96 -11.53
N ILE A 84 7.84 -7.43 -10.38
CA ILE A 84 9.27 -7.72 -10.17
C ILE A 84 9.74 -8.79 -11.15
N THR A 85 9.01 -9.89 -11.29
CA THR A 85 9.37 -11.00 -12.19
C THR A 85 9.45 -10.53 -13.64
N SER A 86 8.44 -9.80 -14.13
CA SER A 86 8.42 -9.31 -15.52
C SER A 86 9.55 -8.33 -15.85
N GLN A 87 9.96 -7.48 -14.89
CA GLN A 87 11.09 -6.56 -15.07
C GLN A 87 12.43 -7.29 -15.09
N HIS A 88 12.59 -8.37 -14.32
CA HIS A 88 13.79 -9.21 -14.36
C HIS A 88 13.93 -9.93 -15.71
N GLU A 89 12.84 -10.50 -16.24
CA GLU A 89 12.84 -11.16 -17.54
C GLU A 89 13.18 -10.22 -18.69
N ARG A 90 12.72 -8.95 -18.65
CA ARG A 90 13.09 -7.93 -19.64
C ARG A 90 14.57 -7.60 -19.62
N LYS A 91 15.18 -7.47 -18.43
CA LYS A 91 16.61 -7.14 -18.29
C LYS A 91 17.53 -8.28 -18.72
N ALA A 92 17.11 -9.53 -18.55
CA ALA A 92 17.92 -10.71 -18.93
C ALA A 92 17.96 -10.98 -20.44
N ARG A 93 17.13 -10.31 -21.25
CA ARG A 93 17.06 -10.45 -22.71
C ARG A 93 17.81 -9.35 -23.48
N ILE A 94 18.44 -8.42 -22.78
CA ILE A 94 19.26 -7.30 -23.33
C ILE A 94 20.72 -7.58 -22.98
#